data_AF-B1V7A7-F1
#
_entry.id   AF-B1V7A7-F1
#
_cell.length_a   1.000
_cell.length_b   1.000
_cell.length_c   1.000
_cell.angle_alpha   90.00
_cell.angle_beta   90.00
_cell.angle_gamma   90.00
#
_symmetry.space_group_name_H-M   'P 1'
#
loop_
_entity.id
_entity.type
_entity.pdbx_description
1 polymer ?
#
loop_
_entity_poly.entity_id
_entity_poly.type
_entity_poly.pdbx_seq_one_letter_code
_entity_poly.pdbx_strand_id
1 'polypeptide(L)'
;MVNNFWGEIEHKIIYKNYNMILGDKFYKNILNSIKNNLCLIDNQLLTIFNHVNSHMDNSNGVGLKKEGIEILLSKMIYDIYSSKVKHDLGISVDFRNACDIIIDYIFTKNNCNTSQEYYNTFVNTSIRLNEVFKDSISFKNKLSIGAEPLCFDSEFSNSIGNKLAHAMNYDFHWNLFFKILFQIEPGNNREDFYSFIRYLETIFSNRDSYLNLYLTFSAEEVSIIKEDILSSLNKAFLEIDSIKFIYRDKLSEIFNHIDDYVKFLCEGIDSYENYVSHKHLYTEYLYLTILSSFNMDLDKSSILEFASELKNSKCKLRISYKGIKLLASTPENCKVNIIELLEQIYIR
;
A
#
# COMPACT_ATOMS: atom_id res chain seq x y z
N MET A 1 -4.10 10.16 34.91
CA MET A 1 -2.65 10.36 34.68
C MET A 1 -2.24 11.82 34.93
N VAL A 2 -2.99 12.80 34.41
CA VAL A 2 -2.75 14.24 34.60
C VAL A 2 -2.73 14.69 36.07
N ASN A 3 -3.60 14.14 36.93
CA ASN A 3 -3.63 14.50 38.35
C ASN A 3 -2.38 14.07 39.13
N ASN A 4 -1.77 12.93 38.80
CA ASN A 4 -0.52 12.50 39.44
C ASN A 4 0.67 13.36 38.96
N PHE A 5 0.72 13.67 37.67
CA PHE A 5 1.73 14.56 37.09
C PHE A 5 1.64 15.98 37.69
N TRP A 6 0.43 16.51 37.82
CA TRP A 6 0.19 17.79 38.48
C TRP A 6 0.59 17.76 39.96
N GLY A 7 0.26 16.69 40.69
CA GLY A 7 0.63 16.51 42.09
C GLY A 7 2.15 16.52 42.31
N GLU A 8 2.93 15.93 41.40
CA GLU A 8 4.40 16.01 41.47
C GLU A 8 4.96 17.41 41.20
N ILE A 9 4.41 18.12 40.21
CA ILE A 9 4.83 19.48 39.87
C ILE A 9 4.49 20.43 41.02
N GLU A 10 3.27 20.34 41.55
CA GLU A 10 2.82 21.13 42.70
C GLU A 10 3.73 20.87 43.90
N HIS A 11 4.01 19.60 44.22
CA HIS A 11 4.90 19.24 45.31
C HIS A 11 6.33 19.78 45.11
N LYS A 12 6.91 19.63 43.91
CA LYS A 12 8.28 20.08 43.62
C LYS A 12 8.42 21.61 43.65
N ILE A 13 7.40 22.34 43.20
CA ILE A 13 7.40 23.81 43.13
C ILE A 13 7.10 24.43 44.50
N ILE A 14 6.06 23.96 45.18
CA ILE A 14 5.60 24.53 46.46
C ILE A 14 6.56 24.21 47.60
N TYR A 15 7.08 22.99 47.66
CA TYR A 15 7.89 22.54 48.80
C TYR A 15 9.27 23.21 48.86
N LYS A 16 9.88 23.55 47.72
CA LYS A 16 11.20 24.21 47.67
C LYS A 16 11.14 25.74 47.74
N ASN A 17 10.01 26.36 47.39
CA ASN A 17 9.87 27.83 47.27
C ASN A 17 8.67 28.38 48.08
N TYR A 18 8.40 27.78 49.23
CA TYR A 18 7.19 28.00 50.03
C TYR A 18 6.89 29.48 50.33
N ASN A 19 7.93 30.25 50.69
CA ASN A 19 7.79 31.68 51.01
C ASN A 19 7.49 32.55 49.77
N MET A 20 8.01 32.18 48.59
CA MET A 20 7.80 32.92 47.34
C MET A 20 6.39 32.69 46.76
N ILE A 21 5.84 31.48 46.98
CA ILE A 21 4.56 31.04 46.41
C ILE A 21 3.36 31.43 47.29
N LEU A 22 3.53 31.49 48.61
CA LEU A 22 2.44 31.90 49.52
C LEU A 22 2.11 33.39 49.38
N GLY A 23 3.12 34.24 49.18
CA GLY A 23 2.98 35.70 49.14
C GLY A 23 2.55 36.28 47.78
N ASP A 24 2.82 35.58 46.69
CA ASP A 24 2.66 36.16 45.36
C ASP A 24 1.47 35.54 44.59
N LYS A 25 0.40 36.34 44.49
CA LYS A 25 -0.86 36.02 43.80
C LYS A 25 -0.61 35.64 42.33
N PHE A 26 0.49 36.11 41.73
CA PHE A 26 0.90 35.78 40.37
C PHE A 26 1.19 34.29 40.17
N TYR A 27 2.01 33.67 41.03
CA TYR A 27 2.35 32.25 40.90
C TYR A 27 1.16 31.32 41.16
N LYS A 28 0.28 31.68 42.11
CA LYS A 28 -0.97 30.96 42.34
C LYS A 28 -1.89 31.02 41.11
N ASN A 29 -1.98 32.17 40.45
CA ASN A 29 -2.79 32.33 39.24
C ASN A 29 -2.20 31.53 38.07
N ILE A 30 -0.88 31.52 37.88
CA ILE A 30 -0.23 30.72 36.83
C ILE A 30 -0.40 29.22 37.09
N LEU A 31 -0.17 28.75 38.32
CA LEU A 31 -0.34 27.34 38.66
C LEU A 31 -1.79 26.89 38.44
N ASN A 32 -2.77 27.69 38.87
CA ASN A 32 -4.17 27.41 38.57
C ASN A 32 -4.47 27.41 37.07
N SER A 33 -3.88 28.32 36.30
CA SER A 33 -4.04 28.32 34.84
C SER A 33 -3.45 27.07 34.18
N ILE A 34 -2.28 26.60 34.61
CA ILE A 34 -1.65 25.38 34.07
C ILE A 34 -2.49 24.16 34.43
N LYS A 35 -2.98 24.06 35.67
CA LYS A 35 -3.89 22.99 36.11
C LYS A 35 -5.17 22.97 35.27
N ASN A 36 -5.78 24.13 35.04
CA ASN A 36 -7.00 24.23 34.24
C ASN A 36 -6.74 23.82 32.79
N ASN A 37 -5.63 24.23 32.19
CA ASN A 37 -5.26 23.85 30.82
C ASN A 37 -4.98 22.34 30.70
N LEU A 38 -4.28 21.75 31.67
CA LEU A 38 -4.03 20.31 31.68
C LEU A 38 -5.33 19.50 31.85
N CYS A 39 -6.25 19.97 32.69
CA CYS A 39 -7.58 19.38 32.85
C CYS A 39 -8.43 19.51 31.58
N LEU A 40 -8.33 20.65 30.87
CA LEU A 40 -8.97 20.85 29.58
C LEU A 40 -8.44 19.88 28.51
N ILE A 41 -7.12 19.69 28.44
CA ILE A 41 -6.50 18.72 27.51
C ILE A 41 -6.94 17.30 27.85
N ASP A 42 -6.99 16.92 29.13
CA ASP A 42 -7.47 15.61 29.57
C ASP A 42 -8.94 15.39 29.17
N ASN A 43 -9.78 16.40 29.35
CA ASN A 43 -11.19 16.35 28.95
C ASN A 43 -11.37 16.32 27.43
N GLN A 44 -10.51 17.00 26.66
CA GLN A 44 -10.51 16.94 25.19
C GLN A 44 -10.09 15.55 24.70
N LEU A 45 -9.04 14.96 25.29
CA LEU A 45 -8.62 13.58 25.00
C LEU A 45 -9.70 12.57 25.40
N LEU A 46 -10.35 12.76 26.55
CA LEU A 46 -11.47 11.93 27.00
C LEU A 46 -12.68 12.10 26.08
N THR A 47 -12.94 13.29 25.55
CA THR A 47 -14.03 13.54 24.59
C THR A 47 -13.74 12.89 23.25
N ILE A 48 -12.50 12.96 22.76
CA ILE A 48 -12.07 12.23 21.55
C ILE A 48 -12.21 10.73 21.77
N PHE A 49 -11.72 10.22 22.90
CA PHE A 49 -11.84 8.82 23.29
C PHE A 49 -13.31 8.38 23.38
N ASN A 50 -14.16 9.18 24.04
CA ASN A 50 -15.58 8.89 24.18
C ASN A 50 -16.33 9.05 22.87
N HIS A 51 -15.95 9.94 21.97
CA HIS A 51 -16.56 10.06 20.64
C HIS A 51 -16.16 8.88 19.74
N VAL A 52 -14.91 8.41 19.84
CA VAL A 52 -14.47 7.14 19.23
C VAL A 52 -15.25 5.97 19.82
N ASN A 53 -15.56 6.01 21.12
CA ASN A 53 -16.27 4.94 21.85
C ASN A 53 -17.81 5.01 21.78
N SER A 54 -18.43 6.17 21.57
CA SER A 54 -19.90 6.33 21.57
C SER A 54 -20.52 5.98 20.21
N HIS A 55 -19.73 6.04 19.13
CA HIS A 55 -20.08 5.42 17.86
C HIS A 55 -19.98 3.87 17.87
N MET A 56 -19.77 3.24 19.04
CA MET A 56 -19.52 1.80 19.18
C MET A 56 -20.73 0.91 19.46
N ASP A 57 -21.93 1.44 19.71
CA ASP A 57 -23.10 0.60 20.07
C ASP A 57 -23.92 0.07 18.89
N ASN A 58 -23.53 0.36 17.64
CA ASN A 58 -24.14 -0.27 16.46
C ASN A 58 -23.18 -1.29 15.84
N SER A 59 -23.64 -2.53 15.76
CA SER A 59 -22.96 -3.80 15.53
C SER A 59 -22.22 -3.99 14.18
N ASN A 60 -21.80 -2.92 13.50
CA ASN A 60 -21.00 -2.93 12.26
C ASN A 60 -19.66 -2.16 12.38
N GLY A 61 -19.22 -1.79 13.60
CA GLY A 61 -18.23 -0.73 13.84
C GLY A 61 -16.73 -1.07 13.81
N VAL A 62 -16.28 -2.31 13.54
CA VAL A 62 -14.83 -2.62 13.55
C VAL A 62 -14.12 -2.08 12.30
N GLY A 63 -14.73 -2.20 11.11
CA GLY A 63 -14.18 -1.65 9.86
C GLY A 63 -14.11 -0.11 9.86
N LEU A 64 -15.16 0.55 10.36
CA LEU A 64 -15.23 2.01 10.46
C LEU A 64 -14.20 2.61 11.42
N LYS A 65 -13.84 1.88 12.50
CA LYS A 65 -12.77 2.30 13.43
C LYS A 65 -11.39 2.24 12.79
N LYS A 66 -11.11 1.17 12.03
CA LYS A 66 -9.85 0.99 11.29
C LYS A 66 -9.67 2.10 10.26
N GLU A 67 -10.66 2.28 9.40
CA GLU A 67 -10.60 3.25 8.30
C GLU A 67 -10.42 4.68 8.81
N GLY A 68 -11.11 5.07 9.89
CA GLY A 68 -10.93 6.37 10.52
C GLY A 68 -9.51 6.59 11.07
N ILE A 69 -8.91 5.59 11.71
CA ILE A 69 -7.53 5.65 12.22
C ILE A 69 -6.52 5.77 11.08
N GLU A 70 -6.71 5.00 10.00
CA GLU A 70 -5.83 5.05 8.83
C GLU A 70 -5.88 6.41 8.14
N ILE A 71 -7.08 6.95 7.91
CA ILE A 71 -7.27 8.28 7.30
C ILE A 71 -6.59 9.36 8.14
N LEU A 72 -6.69 9.28 9.47
CA LEU A 72 -6.06 10.25 10.37
C LEU A 72 -4.53 10.19 10.27
N LEU A 73 -3.93 9.00 10.30
CA LEU A 73 -2.47 8.87 10.16
C LEU A 73 -1.98 9.28 8.78
N SER A 74 -2.67 8.87 7.71
CA SER A 74 -2.35 9.26 6.35
C SER A 74 -2.35 10.78 6.21
N LYS A 75 -3.35 11.45 6.78
CA LYS A 75 -3.41 12.91 6.83
C LYS A 75 -2.28 13.52 7.66
N MET A 76 -1.95 12.96 8.83
CA MET A 76 -0.82 13.44 9.65
C MET A 76 0.51 13.36 8.87
N ILE A 77 0.77 12.24 8.20
CA ILE A 77 1.94 12.08 7.33
C ILE A 77 1.89 13.15 6.24
N TYR A 78 0.77 13.26 5.51
CA TYR A 78 0.64 14.23 4.43
C TYR A 78 0.91 15.67 4.89
N ASP A 79 0.31 16.11 5.99
CA ASP A 79 0.46 17.48 6.49
C ASP A 79 1.91 17.79 6.90
N ILE A 80 2.59 16.85 7.56
CA ILE A 80 4.00 16.98 7.95
C ILE A 80 4.89 17.10 6.71
N TYR A 81 4.78 16.14 5.79
CA TYR A 81 5.70 16.06 4.66
C TYR A 81 5.37 17.06 3.56
N SER A 82 4.12 17.48 3.40
CA SER A 82 3.73 18.52 2.44
C SER A 82 4.35 19.86 2.83
N SER A 83 4.38 20.18 4.12
CA SER A 83 5.11 21.33 4.66
C SER A 83 6.61 21.23 4.39
N LYS A 84 7.23 20.08 4.67
CA LYS A 84 8.67 19.86 4.44
C LYS A 84 9.06 19.91 2.96
N VAL A 85 8.27 19.30 2.07
CA VAL A 85 8.47 19.32 0.61
C VAL A 85 8.38 20.74 0.08
N LYS A 86 7.36 21.49 0.50
CA LYS A 86 7.19 22.89 0.11
C LYS A 86 8.34 23.77 0.58
N HIS A 87 8.85 23.52 1.78
CA HIS A 87 10.00 24.26 2.32
C HIS A 87 11.30 23.96 1.57
N ASP A 88 11.61 22.70 1.26
CA ASP A 88 12.89 22.32 0.63
C ASP A 88 12.89 22.52 -0.89
N LEU A 89 11.78 22.20 -1.58
CA LEU A 89 11.68 22.23 -3.04
C LEU A 89 10.92 23.45 -3.58
N GLY A 90 10.16 24.16 -2.74
CA GLY A 90 9.34 25.31 -3.18
C GLY A 90 8.08 24.93 -3.95
N ILE A 91 7.75 23.64 -4.06
CA ILE A 91 6.60 23.13 -4.82
C ILE A 91 5.60 22.41 -3.91
N SER A 92 4.34 22.41 -4.32
CA SER A 92 3.29 21.58 -3.72
C SER A 92 3.10 20.33 -4.56
N VAL A 93 3.14 19.17 -3.90
CA VAL A 93 3.01 17.85 -4.53
C VAL A 93 1.87 17.12 -3.85
N ASP A 94 1.03 16.46 -4.65
CA ASP A 94 0.02 15.53 -4.12
C ASP A 94 0.59 14.12 -4.08
N PHE A 95 0.60 13.54 -2.87
CA PHE A 95 1.10 12.20 -2.60
C PHE A 95 0.22 11.50 -1.54
N ARG A 96 -1.06 11.90 -1.43
CA ARG A 96 -2.01 11.31 -0.47
C ARG A 96 -2.11 9.79 -0.61
N ASN A 97 -2.24 9.29 -1.84
CA ASN A 97 -2.26 7.86 -2.12
C ASN A 97 -0.96 7.17 -1.66
N ALA A 98 0.17 7.86 -1.70
CA ALA A 98 1.44 7.32 -1.23
C ALA A 98 1.43 7.18 0.31
N CYS A 99 0.85 8.15 1.02
CA CYS A 99 0.65 8.07 2.47
C CYS A 99 -0.25 6.89 2.85
N ASP A 100 -1.34 6.66 2.13
CA ASP A 100 -2.26 5.54 2.38
C ASP A 100 -1.55 4.19 2.32
N ILE A 101 -0.64 4.00 1.36
CA ILE A 101 0.14 2.75 1.23
C ILE A 101 1.19 2.59 2.32
N ILE A 102 1.79 3.69 2.79
CA ILE A 102 2.69 3.63 3.96
C ILE A 102 1.90 3.17 5.19
N ILE A 103 0.67 3.64 5.35
CA ILE A 103 -0.21 3.23 6.45
C ILE A 103 -0.60 1.76 6.34
N ASP A 104 -0.98 1.30 5.14
CA ASP A 104 -1.28 -0.11 4.90
C ASP A 104 -0.09 -1.00 5.24
N TYR A 105 1.11 -0.62 4.80
CA TYR A 105 2.36 -1.28 5.17
C TYR A 105 2.58 -1.33 6.69
N ILE A 106 2.46 -0.20 7.39
CA ILE A 106 2.68 -0.12 8.85
C ILE A 106 1.72 -1.06 9.59
N PHE A 107 0.43 -1.08 9.23
CA PHE A 107 -0.54 -1.93 9.89
C PHE A 107 -0.36 -3.42 9.56
N THR A 108 -0.03 -3.76 8.31
CA THR A 108 0.26 -5.14 7.92
C THR A 108 1.53 -5.65 8.58
N LYS A 109 2.60 -4.86 8.63
CA LYS A 109 3.86 -5.23 9.30
C LYS A 109 3.68 -5.52 10.79
N ASN A 110 2.83 -4.75 11.46
CA ASN A 110 2.51 -4.95 12.88
C ASN A 110 1.44 -6.03 13.14
N ASN A 111 1.01 -6.77 12.09
CA ASN A 111 0.01 -7.83 12.16
C ASN A 111 -1.26 -7.42 12.91
N CYS A 112 -1.73 -6.18 12.69
CA CYS A 112 -2.88 -5.66 13.43
C CYS A 112 -4.18 -6.38 13.01
N ASN A 113 -4.66 -7.25 13.88
CA ASN A 113 -5.89 -8.04 13.71
C ASN A 113 -6.98 -7.62 14.70
N THR A 114 -6.60 -6.97 15.81
CA THR A 114 -7.52 -6.53 16.86
C THR A 114 -7.56 -5.00 16.98
N SER A 115 -8.68 -4.44 17.45
CA SER A 115 -8.81 -3.00 17.65
C SER A 115 -7.74 -2.41 18.59
N GLN A 116 -7.26 -3.20 19.56
CA GLN A 116 -6.20 -2.76 20.47
C GLN A 116 -4.84 -2.66 19.76
N GLU A 117 -4.52 -3.58 18.86
CA GLU A 117 -3.29 -3.52 18.05
C GLU A 117 -3.30 -2.33 17.11
N TYR A 118 -4.44 -2.06 16.43
CA TYR A 118 -4.58 -0.85 15.61
C TYR A 118 -4.35 0.43 16.43
N TYR A 119 -4.90 0.49 17.64
CA TYR A 119 -4.71 1.63 18.53
C TYR A 119 -3.25 1.77 19.00
N ASN A 120 -2.62 0.67 19.43
CA ASN A 120 -1.23 0.70 19.87
C ASN A 120 -0.29 1.14 18.74
N THR A 121 -0.50 0.60 17.53
CA THR A 121 0.25 1.00 16.33
C THR A 121 0.01 2.47 16.01
N PHE A 122 -1.23 2.94 16.06
CA PHE A 122 -1.55 4.36 15.91
C PHE A 122 -0.76 5.26 16.87
N VAL A 123 -0.76 4.93 18.16
CA VAL A 123 -0.04 5.71 19.17
C VAL A 123 1.46 5.70 18.89
N ASN A 124 2.04 4.52 18.64
CA ASN A 124 3.48 4.38 18.38
C ASN A 124 3.91 5.15 17.12
N THR A 125 3.17 5.00 16.02
CA THR A 125 3.42 5.74 14.77
C THR A 125 3.25 7.25 14.99
N SER A 126 2.26 7.69 15.77
CA SER A 126 2.06 9.12 16.05
C SER A 126 3.19 9.72 16.88
N ILE A 127 3.70 8.99 17.88
CA ILE A 127 4.88 9.41 18.67
C ILE A 127 6.09 9.56 17.73
N ARG A 128 6.32 8.56 16.88
CA ARG A 128 7.40 8.56 15.90
C ARG A 128 7.29 9.72 14.91
N LEU A 129 6.09 10.01 14.39
CA LEU A 129 5.85 11.16 13.51
C LEU A 129 6.19 12.49 14.20
N ASN A 130 5.89 12.63 15.50
CA ASN A 130 6.24 13.83 16.26
C ASN A 130 7.75 13.98 16.50
N GLU A 131 8.48 12.89 16.65
CA GLU A 131 9.95 12.92 16.71
C GLU A 131 10.53 13.37 15.36
N VAL A 132 10.11 12.68 14.30
CA VAL A 132 10.56 12.91 12.92
C VAL A 132 10.18 14.29 12.42
N PHE A 133 9.08 14.88 12.89
CA PHE A 133 8.69 16.25 12.57
C PHE A 133 9.82 17.26 12.83
N LYS A 134 10.62 17.06 13.89
CA LYS A 134 11.72 17.94 14.26
C LYS A 134 12.95 17.79 13.36
N ASP A 135 13.07 16.67 12.66
CA ASP A 135 14.22 16.37 11.82
C ASP A 135 14.12 17.05 10.45
N SER A 136 15.21 17.71 10.04
CA SER A 136 15.34 18.23 8.69
C SER A 136 15.48 17.08 7.69
N ILE A 137 14.68 17.12 6.62
CA ILE A 137 14.78 16.19 5.49
C ILE A 137 15.16 16.96 4.23
N SER A 138 16.01 16.38 3.39
CA SER A 138 16.32 16.91 2.06
C SER A 138 15.73 15.99 0.99
N PHE A 139 14.87 16.54 0.15
CA PHE A 139 14.28 15.84 -0.98
C PHE A 139 15.19 15.86 -2.22
N LYS A 140 16.30 16.62 -2.19
CA LYS A 140 17.26 16.75 -3.30
C LYS A 140 18.31 15.63 -3.35
N ASN A 141 18.58 15.01 -2.20
CA ASN A 141 19.65 14.01 -2.10
C ASN A 141 19.19 12.62 -2.54
N LYS A 142 20.11 11.81 -3.07
CA LYS A 142 19.86 10.39 -3.34
C LYS A 142 19.72 9.60 -2.05
N LEU A 143 18.85 8.59 -2.06
CA LEU A 143 18.71 7.59 -1.01
C LEU A 143 19.77 6.51 -1.17
N SER A 144 20.34 6.06 -0.05
CA SER A 144 21.32 4.96 0.01
C SER A 144 20.75 3.81 0.84
N ILE A 145 20.83 2.60 0.28
CA ILE A 145 20.40 1.32 0.88
C ILE A 145 21.64 0.44 1.21
N GLY A 146 22.83 1.04 1.24
CA GLY A 146 24.11 0.35 1.40
C GLY A 146 24.72 -0.13 0.08
N ALA A 147 25.99 -0.52 0.13
CA ALA A 147 26.78 -0.89 -1.06
C ALA A 147 26.63 -2.37 -1.48
N GLU A 148 26.06 -3.20 -0.61
CA GLU A 148 25.91 -4.63 -0.85
C GLU A 148 24.76 -4.91 -1.84
N PRO A 149 24.93 -5.90 -2.74
CA PRO A 149 23.86 -6.29 -3.65
C PRO A 149 22.61 -6.70 -2.87
N LEU A 150 21.45 -6.37 -3.42
CA LEU A 150 20.18 -6.79 -2.84
C LEU A 150 19.92 -8.24 -3.26
N CYS A 151 19.85 -9.13 -2.28
CA CYS A 151 19.47 -10.53 -2.46
C CYS A 151 18.13 -10.79 -1.77
N PHE A 152 17.18 -11.36 -2.49
CA PHE A 152 15.85 -11.73 -2.00
C PHE A 152 15.60 -13.23 -2.19
N ASP A 153 14.71 -13.78 -1.38
CA ASP A 153 14.44 -15.22 -1.36
C ASP A 153 13.58 -15.70 -2.56
N SER A 154 12.67 -14.85 -3.04
CA SER A 154 11.76 -15.16 -4.16
C SER A 154 12.09 -14.39 -5.44
N GLU A 155 11.71 -14.95 -6.58
CA GLU A 155 11.88 -14.30 -7.89
C GLU A 155 11.10 -12.99 -7.98
N PHE A 156 9.88 -12.96 -7.42
CA PHE A 156 9.06 -11.75 -7.30
C PHE A 156 9.77 -10.64 -6.54
N SER A 157 10.21 -10.93 -5.31
CA SER A 157 10.90 -9.95 -4.48
C SER A 157 12.21 -9.50 -5.11
N ASN A 158 12.92 -10.39 -5.80
CA ASN A 158 14.16 -10.04 -6.49
C ASN A 158 13.93 -9.10 -7.68
N SER A 159 12.92 -9.38 -8.51
CA SER A 159 12.58 -8.56 -9.68
C SER A 159 12.12 -7.16 -9.26
N ILE A 160 11.09 -7.09 -8.42
CA ILE A 160 10.50 -5.82 -7.95
C ILE A 160 11.47 -5.07 -7.07
N GLY A 161 12.18 -5.74 -6.17
CA GLY A 161 13.16 -5.13 -5.27
C GLY A 161 14.27 -4.42 -6.03
N ASN A 162 14.84 -5.04 -7.07
CA ASN A 162 15.87 -4.41 -7.89
C ASN A 162 15.31 -3.23 -8.72
N LYS A 163 14.12 -3.39 -9.31
CA LYS A 163 13.46 -2.30 -10.04
C LYS A 163 13.18 -1.10 -9.15
N LEU A 164 12.64 -1.32 -7.94
CA LEU A 164 12.34 -0.26 -6.97
C LEU A 164 13.60 0.40 -6.41
N ALA A 165 14.67 -0.36 -6.18
CA ALA A 165 15.95 0.20 -5.74
C ALA A 165 16.52 1.20 -6.76
N HIS A 166 16.32 0.92 -8.05
CA HIS A 166 16.59 1.89 -9.12
C HIS A 166 15.57 3.04 -9.07
N ALA A 167 14.27 2.76 -9.17
CA ALA A 167 13.22 3.77 -9.26
C ALA A 167 13.26 4.81 -8.12
N MET A 168 13.61 4.38 -6.91
CA MET A 168 13.76 5.23 -5.73
C MET A 168 14.69 6.45 -5.92
N ASN A 169 15.66 6.39 -6.84
CA ASN A 169 16.59 7.48 -7.13
C ASN A 169 16.41 8.15 -8.50
N TYR A 170 15.46 7.67 -9.32
CA TYR A 170 15.23 8.19 -10.68
C TYR A 170 13.80 8.68 -10.90
N ASP A 171 12.84 8.16 -10.14
CA ASP A 171 11.46 8.64 -10.12
C ASP A 171 11.21 9.47 -8.85
N PHE A 172 10.61 10.65 -9.03
CA PHE A 172 10.37 11.58 -7.95
C PHE A 172 9.35 11.07 -6.93
N HIS A 173 8.29 10.39 -7.38
CA HIS A 173 7.26 9.90 -6.48
C HIS A 173 7.77 8.73 -5.64
N TRP A 174 8.53 7.81 -6.23
CA TRP A 174 9.22 6.75 -5.50
C TRP A 174 10.27 7.31 -4.53
N ASN A 175 11.05 8.32 -4.93
CA ASN A 175 12.00 8.97 -4.02
C ASN A 175 11.30 9.57 -2.79
N LEU A 176 10.20 10.28 -3.03
CA LEU A 176 9.39 10.88 -1.96
C LEU A 176 8.82 9.79 -1.04
N PHE A 177 8.23 8.74 -1.63
CA PHE A 177 7.65 7.62 -0.89
C PHE A 177 8.67 6.96 0.05
N PHE A 178 9.83 6.56 -0.47
CA PHE A 178 10.85 5.88 0.35
C PHE A 178 11.49 6.81 1.38
N LYS A 179 11.62 8.11 1.10
CA LYS A 179 12.08 9.08 2.11
C LYS A 179 11.13 9.16 3.29
N ILE A 180 9.83 9.22 3.01
CA ILE A 180 8.80 9.25 4.05
C ILE A 180 8.83 7.93 4.83
N LEU A 181 8.85 6.80 4.12
CA LEU A 181 8.87 5.46 4.72
C LEU A 181 10.05 5.28 5.67
N PHE A 182 11.28 5.54 5.22
CA PHE A 182 12.49 5.35 6.02
C PHE A 182 12.61 6.30 7.20
N GLN A 183 11.98 7.47 7.14
CA GLN A 183 11.98 8.38 8.28
C GLN A 183 10.99 7.92 9.35
N ILE A 184 9.84 7.35 8.94
CA ILE A 184 8.83 6.84 9.87
C ILE A 184 9.29 5.52 10.49
N GLU A 185 9.83 4.60 9.70
CA GLU A 185 10.27 3.32 10.22
C GLU A 185 11.50 3.47 11.15
N PRO A 186 11.63 2.57 12.15
CA PRO A 186 12.74 2.62 13.12
C PRO A 186 13.98 1.86 12.65
N GLY A 187 13.88 1.07 11.57
CA GLY A 187 14.99 0.29 11.03
C GLY A 187 16.01 1.15 10.30
N ASN A 188 17.02 0.49 9.72
CA ASN A 188 17.85 1.15 8.72
C ASN A 188 17.16 1.09 7.35
N ASN A 189 17.51 2.02 6.45
CA ASN A 189 16.93 2.10 5.09
C ASN A 189 16.92 0.74 4.36
N ARG A 190 17.90 -0.13 4.61
CA ARG A 190 17.97 -1.47 3.99
C ARG A 190 16.92 -2.41 4.56
N GLU A 191 16.86 -2.55 5.88
CA GLU A 191 15.86 -3.38 6.57
C GLU A 191 14.43 -2.94 6.27
N ASP A 192 14.19 -1.63 6.22
CA ASP A 192 12.87 -1.07 5.92
C ASP A 192 12.49 -1.32 4.46
N PHE A 193 13.45 -1.20 3.54
CA PHE A 193 13.26 -1.56 2.15
C PHE A 193 12.91 -3.04 2.00
N TYR A 194 13.68 -3.95 2.60
CA TYR A 194 13.40 -5.38 2.58
C TYR A 194 12.03 -5.71 3.15
N SER A 195 11.67 -5.07 4.27
CA SER A 195 10.37 -5.25 4.91
C SER A 195 9.24 -4.79 3.98
N PHE A 196 9.43 -3.68 3.25
CA PHE A 196 8.45 -3.19 2.28
C PHE A 196 8.28 -4.13 1.08
N ILE A 197 9.37 -4.67 0.53
CA ILE A 197 9.30 -5.64 -0.56
C ILE A 197 8.57 -6.92 -0.11
N ARG A 198 8.86 -7.43 1.10
CA ARG A 198 8.15 -8.57 1.68
C ARG A 198 6.65 -8.29 1.87
N TYR A 199 6.31 -7.07 2.27
CA TYR A 199 4.91 -6.64 2.35
C TYR A 199 4.22 -6.73 0.98
N LEU A 200 4.85 -6.20 -0.07
CA LEU A 200 4.30 -6.28 -1.43
C LEU A 200 4.08 -7.74 -1.85
N GLU A 201 5.06 -8.60 -1.65
CA GLU A 201 4.91 -10.03 -1.94
C GLU A 201 3.75 -10.66 -1.14
N THR A 202 3.65 -10.33 0.14
CA THR A 202 2.60 -10.87 1.03
C THR A 202 1.20 -10.53 0.53
N ILE A 203 0.94 -9.28 0.12
CA ILE A 203 -0.40 -8.86 -0.32
C ILE A 203 -0.81 -9.51 -1.66
N PHE A 204 0.14 -9.89 -2.52
CA PHE A 204 -0.16 -10.59 -3.78
C PHE A 204 -0.21 -12.11 -3.62
N SER A 205 0.59 -12.69 -2.71
CA SER A 205 0.68 -14.14 -2.51
C SER A 205 -0.41 -14.72 -1.60
N ASN A 206 -0.95 -13.92 -0.67
CA ASN A 206 -1.91 -14.38 0.33
C ASN A 206 -3.32 -13.86 0.07
N ARG A 207 -3.92 -14.33 -1.04
CA ARG A 207 -5.28 -14.00 -1.43
C ARG A 207 -6.26 -15.09 -1.00
N ASP A 208 -7.40 -14.71 -0.44
CA ASP A 208 -8.47 -15.66 -0.08
C ASP A 208 -9.00 -16.43 -1.29
N SER A 209 -9.05 -15.79 -2.46
CA SER A 209 -9.48 -16.42 -3.70
C SER A 209 -8.62 -17.63 -4.09
N TYR A 210 -7.34 -17.65 -3.71
CA TYR A 210 -6.46 -18.79 -3.99
C TYR A 210 -6.88 -20.07 -3.26
N LEU A 211 -7.68 -19.97 -2.19
CA LEU A 211 -8.26 -21.16 -1.55
C LEU A 211 -9.15 -21.95 -2.51
N ASN A 212 -9.81 -21.28 -3.46
CA ASN A 212 -10.66 -21.92 -4.45
C ASN A 212 -9.86 -22.79 -5.43
N LEU A 213 -8.57 -22.52 -5.64
CA LEU A 213 -7.72 -23.34 -6.51
C LEU A 213 -7.56 -24.77 -5.96
N TYR A 214 -7.56 -24.93 -4.63
CA TYR A 214 -7.44 -26.25 -3.99
C TYR A 214 -8.70 -27.11 -4.14
N LEU A 215 -9.81 -26.55 -4.66
CA LEU A 215 -11.00 -27.34 -5.01
C LEU A 215 -10.80 -28.13 -6.30
N THR A 216 -9.91 -27.67 -7.18
CA THR A 216 -9.68 -28.23 -8.53
C THR A 216 -8.28 -28.84 -8.67
N PHE A 217 -7.28 -28.26 -8.00
CA PHE A 217 -5.86 -28.62 -8.16
C PHE A 217 -5.23 -29.11 -6.84
N SER A 218 -4.19 -29.92 -6.96
CA SER A 218 -3.37 -30.39 -5.83
C SER A 218 -2.46 -29.28 -5.27
N ALA A 219 -1.92 -29.47 -4.07
CA ALA A 219 -1.11 -28.44 -3.42
C ALA A 219 0.15 -28.03 -4.20
N GLU A 220 0.80 -28.98 -4.87
CA GLU A 220 1.97 -28.71 -5.71
C GLU A 220 1.58 -27.89 -6.95
N GLU A 221 0.48 -28.24 -7.60
CA GLU A 221 -0.06 -27.53 -8.77
C GLU A 221 -0.50 -26.11 -8.42
N VAL A 222 -1.17 -25.92 -7.27
CA VAL A 222 -1.55 -24.58 -6.79
C VAL A 222 -0.33 -23.70 -6.54
N SER A 223 0.76 -24.26 -6.01
CA SER A 223 2.00 -23.51 -5.82
C SER A 223 2.55 -23.00 -7.15
N ILE A 224 2.52 -23.83 -8.20
CA ILE A 224 2.99 -23.45 -9.54
C ILE A 224 2.08 -22.37 -10.15
N ILE A 225 0.76 -22.51 -10.02
CA ILE A 225 -0.20 -21.50 -10.52
C ILE A 225 0.00 -20.16 -9.81
N LYS A 226 0.26 -20.16 -8.50
CA LYS A 226 0.55 -18.94 -7.73
C LYS A 226 1.83 -18.25 -8.24
N GLU A 227 2.90 -19.00 -8.48
CA GLU A 227 4.13 -18.46 -9.07
C GLU A 227 3.88 -17.87 -10.47
N ASP A 228 3.02 -18.49 -11.28
CA ASP A 228 2.64 -17.98 -12.60
C ASP A 228 1.86 -16.66 -12.53
N ILE A 229 0.98 -16.52 -11.54
CA ILE A 229 0.26 -15.27 -11.24
C ILE A 229 1.26 -14.19 -10.83
N LEU A 230 2.20 -14.49 -9.92
CA LEU A 230 3.25 -13.56 -9.47
C LEU A 230 4.17 -13.16 -10.62
N SER A 231 4.51 -14.08 -11.51
CA SER A 231 5.31 -13.80 -12.71
C SER A 231 4.59 -12.84 -13.66
N SER A 232 3.27 -13.03 -13.86
CA SER A 232 2.43 -12.13 -14.67
C SER A 232 2.36 -10.73 -14.06
N LEU A 233 2.24 -10.64 -12.72
CA LEU A 233 2.29 -9.38 -11.97
C LEU A 233 3.65 -8.68 -12.10
N ASN A 234 4.76 -9.41 -12.00
CA ASN A 234 6.10 -8.85 -12.21
C ASN A 234 6.24 -8.25 -13.60
N LYS A 235 5.80 -8.99 -14.64
CA LYS A 235 5.83 -8.49 -16.03
C LYS A 235 5.03 -7.19 -16.16
N ALA A 236 3.84 -7.12 -15.56
CA ALA A 236 3.02 -5.91 -15.57
C ALA A 236 3.68 -4.75 -14.81
N PHE A 237 4.24 -5.01 -13.62
CA PHE A 237 4.92 -4.00 -12.82
C PHE A 237 6.09 -3.36 -13.57
N LEU A 238 6.91 -4.19 -14.23
CA LEU A 238 8.06 -3.73 -15.01
C LEU A 238 7.67 -2.84 -16.20
N GLU A 239 6.52 -3.12 -16.82
CA GLU A 239 6.00 -2.37 -17.97
C GLU A 239 5.37 -1.02 -17.56
N ILE A 240 4.61 -1.00 -16.46
CA ILE A 240 3.90 0.21 -16.00
C ILE A 240 4.85 1.26 -15.41
N ASP A 241 5.91 0.82 -14.74
CA ASP A 241 6.99 1.65 -14.16
C ASP A 241 6.50 2.92 -13.43
N SER A 242 5.48 2.79 -12.60
CA SER A 242 4.82 3.92 -11.93
C SER A 242 4.38 3.53 -10.52
N ILE A 243 4.56 4.45 -9.57
CA ILE A 243 4.09 4.29 -8.19
C ILE A 243 2.58 4.05 -8.09
N LYS A 244 1.82 4.46 -9.12
CA LYS A 244 0.38 4.21 -9.16
C LYS A 244 0.04 2.73 -9.07
N PHE A 245 0.97 1.84 -9.44
CA PHE A 245 0.78 0.39 -9.35
C PHE A 245 0.39 -0.07 -7.95
N ILE A 246 0.96 0.57 -6.93
CA ILE A 246 0.73 0.19 -5.53
C ILE A 246 -0.38 1.01 -4.86
N TYR A 247 -1.06 1.92 -5.55
CA TYR A 247 -2.14 2.71 -4.93
C TYR A 247 -3.40 1.87 -4.67
N ARG A 248 -4.17 2.20 -3.62
CA ARG A 248 -5.32 1.39 -3.17
C ARG A 248 -6.36 1.13 -4.25
N ASP A 249 -6.68 2.14 -5.04
CA ASP A 249 -7.63 2.03 -6.16
C ASP A 249 -7.12 1.03 -7.21
N LYS A 250 -5.85 1.13 -7.59
CA LYS A 250 -5.24 0.24 -8.57
C LYS A 250 -4.97 -1.15 -8.05
N LEU A 251 -4.54 -1.30 -6.79
CA LEU A 251 -4.46 -2.60 -6.14
C LEU A 251 -5.83 -3.28 -6.12
N SER A 252 -6.90 -2.55 -5.79
CA SER A 252 -8.26 -3.11 -5.83
C SER A 252 -8.66 -3.59 -7.22
N GLU A 253 -8.34 -2.86 -8.28
CA GLU A 253 -8.59 -3.28 -9.66
C GLU A 253 -7.80 -4.56 -10.01
N ILE A 254 -6.49 -4.57 -9.74
CA ILE A 254 -5.60 -5.72 -9.96
C ILE A 254 -6.12 -6.96 -9.22
N PHE A 255 -6.50 -6.77 -7.97
CA PHE A 255 -7.04 -7.81 -7.10
C PHE A 255 -8.33 -8.41 -7.64
N ASN A 256 -9.25 -7.60 -8.17
CA ASN A 256 -10.45 -8.10 -8.83
C ASN A 256 -10.10 -8.91 -10.07
N HIS A 257 -9.13 -8.48 -10.89
CA HIS A 257 -8.68 -9.22 -12.06
C HIS A 257 -8.05 -10.57 -11.70
N ILE A 258 -7.26 -10.64 -10.62
CA ILE A 258 -6.71 -11.89 -10.11
C ILE A 258 -7.84 -12.81 -9.63
N ASP A 259 -8.82 -12.28 -8.89
CA ASP A 259 -9.93 -13.09 -8.37
C ASP A 259 -10.79 -13.65 -9.51
N ASP A 260 -11.04 -12.87 -10.56
CA ASP A 260 -11.78 -13.31 -11.74
C ASP A 260 -10.97 -14.31 -12.58
N TYR A 261 -9.65 -14.12 -12.67
CA TYR A 261 -8.75 -15.10 -13.27
C TYR A 261 -8.79 -16.43 -12.52
N VAL A 262 -8.71 -16.40 -11.19
CA VAL A 262 -8.79 -17.61 -10.35
C VAL A 262 -10.14 -18.32 -10.52
N LYS A 263 -11.25 -17.59 -10.53
CA LYS A 263 -12.58 -18.17 -10.84
C LYS A 263 -12.59 -18.83 -12.22
N PHE A 264 -12.04 -18.15 -13.23
CA PHE A 264 -11.90 -18.70 -14.57
C PHE A 264 -11.08 -20.00 -14.57
N LEU A 265 -9.98 -20.08 -13.82
CA LEU A 265 -9.21 -21.34 -13.72
C LEU A 265 -10.04 -22.45 -13.07
N CYS A 266 -10.77 -22.16 -11.98
CA CYS A 266 -11.55 -23.17 -11.27
C CYS A 266 -12.77 -23.69 -12.05
N GLU A 267 -13.51 -22.80 -12.73
CA GLU A 267 -14.72 -23.15 -13.50
C GLU A 267 -14.38 -23.57 -14.94
N GLY A 268 -13.33 -22.96 -15.48
CA GLY A 268 -12.94 -23.03 -16.88
C GLY A 268 -11.82 -24.03 -17.16
N ILE A 269 -11.21 -24.71 -16.19
CA ILE A 269 -10.18 -25.69 -16.49
C ILE A 269 -10.47 -27.03 -15.80
N ASP A 270 -10.59 -28.07 -16.63
CA ASP A 270 -11.02 -29.40 -16.16
C ASP A 270 -9.86 -30.24 -15.59
N SER A 271 -8.61 -29.92 -15.94
CA SER A 271 -7.41 -30.61 -15.43
C SER A 271 -6.15 -29.73 -15.48
N TYR A 272 -5.17 -30.00 -14.61
CA TYR A 272 -3.88 -29.31 -14.63
C TYR A 272 -3.11 -29.49 -15.95
N GLU A 273 -3.21 -30.65 -16.60
CA GLU A 273 -2.61 -30.86 -17.93
C GLU A 273 -3.16 -29.88 -18.98
N ASN A 274 -4.45 -29.56 -18.91
CA ASN A 274 -5.07 -28.56 -19.78
C ASN A 274 -4.56 -27.14 -19.44
N TYR A 275 -4.39 -26.83 -18.15
CA TYR A 275 -3.73 -25.58 -17.73
C TYR A 275 -2.34 -25.46 -18.34
N VAL A 276 -1.46 -26.45 -18.13
CA VAL A 276 -0.08 -26.42 -18.61
C VAL A 276 -0.01 -26.30 -20.14
N SER A 277 -0.88 -27.01 -20.87
CA SER A 277 -0.91 -26.97 -22.34
C SER A 277 -1.23 -25.59 -22.92
N HIS A 278 -1.94 -24.74 -22.17
CA HIS A 278 -2.35 -23.41 -22.60
C HIS A 278 -1.86 -22.30 -21.66
N LYS A 279 -0.90 -22.61 -20.78
CA LYS A 279 -0.41 -21.73 -19.71
C LYS A 279 -0.03 -20.34 -20.22
N HIS A 280 0.77 -20.29 -21.29
CA HIS A 280 1.19 -19.04 -21.93
C HIS A 280 0.01 -18.11 -22.23
N LEU A 281 -1.09 -18.64 -22.77
CA LEU A 281 -2.26 -17.84 -23.11
C LEU A 281 -3.02 -17.36 -21.88
N TYR A 282 -3.08 -18.18 -20.83
CA TYR A 282 -3.76 -17.81 -19.57
C TYR A 282 -2.96 -16.77 -18.79
N THR A 283 -1.64 -16.91 -18.71
CA THR A 283 -0.76 -15.91 -18.07
C THR A 283 -0.72 -14.61 -18.87
N GLU A 284 -0.70 -14.67 -20.20
CA GLU A 284 -0.73 -13.46 -21.04
C GLU A 284 -2.09 -12.76 -20.93
N TYR A 285 -3.20 -13.51 -20.84
CA TYR A 285 -4.51 -12.94 -20.57
C TYR A 285 -4.54 -12.19 -19.23
N LEU A 286 -4.02 -12.77 -18.15
CA LEU A 286 -3.91 -12.10 -16.84
C LEU A 286 -3.02 -10.85 -16.91
N TYR A 287 -1.88 -10.93 -17.60
CA TYR A 287 -1.00 -9.78 -17.81
C TYR A 287 -1.73 -8.62 -18.50
N LEU A 288 -2.47 -8.91 -19.59
CA LEU A 288 -3.24 -7.89 -20.30
C LEU A 288 -4.37 -7.29 -19.45
N THR A 289 -5.08 -8.09 -18.66
CA THR A 289 -6.13 -7.57 -17.76
C THR A 289 -5.54 -6.63 -16.71
N ILE A 290 -4.37 -6.96 -16.14
CA ILE A 290 -3.66 -6.07 -15.20
C ILE A 290 -3.25 -4.76 -15.89
N LEU A 291 -2.70 -4.81 -17.11
CA LEU A 291 -2.33 -3.59 -17.84
C LEU A 291 -3.54 -2.70 -18.16
N SER A 292 -4.72 -3.31 -18.36
CA SER A 292 -5.95 -2.58 -18.64
C SER A 292 -6.34 -1.64 -17.49
N SER A 293 -6.04 -2.01 -16.24
CA SER A 293 -6.24 -1.16 -15.04
C SER A 293 -5.49 0.17 -15.12
N PHE A 294 -4.45 0.26 -15.97
CA PHE A 294 -3.62 1.45 -16.14
C PHE A 294 -3.88 2.18 -17.46
N ASN A 295 -4.89 1.77 -18.24
CA ASN A 295 -5.18 2.31 -19.57
C ASN A 295 -3.94 2.31 -20.49
N MET A 296 -3.14 1.24 -20.42
CA MET A 296 -2.00 1.11 -21.32
C MET A 296 -2.45 0.73 -22.72
N ASP A 297 -1.75 1.26 -23.72
CA ASP A 297 -1.87 0.81 -25.10
C ASP A 297 -0.60 0.02 -25.46
N LEU A 298 -0.77 -1.14 -26.08
CA LEU A 298 0.33 -2.02 -26.49
C LEU A 298 0.53 -1.98 -28.00
N ASP A 299 1.74 -2.32 -28.42
CA ASP A 299 2.06 -2.46 -29.83
C ASP A 299 1.21 -3.58 -30.46
N LYS A 300 0.66 -3.28 -31.64
CA LYS A 300 -0.23 -4.19 -32.37
C LYS A 300 0.42 -5.56 -32.64
N SER A 301 1.72 -5.62 -32.87
CA SER A 301 2.45 -6.87 -33.16
C SER A 301 2.28 -7.90 -32.04
N SER A 302 2.47 -7.48 -30.79
CA SER A 302 2.39 -8.35 -29.61
C SER A 302 0.96 -8.85 -29.41
N ILE A 303 -0.03 -7.98 -29.63
CA ILE A 303 -1.45 -8.33 -29.52
C ILE A 303 -1.90 -9.26 -30.66
N LEU A 304 -1.41 -9.04 -31.89
CA LEU A 304 -1.75 -9.89 -33.03
C LEU A 304 -1.27 -11.33 -32.85
N GLU A 305 -0.07 -11.50 -32.32
CA GLU A 305 0.49 -12.82 -32.01
C GLU A 305 -0.42 -13.53 -31.01
N PHE A 306 -0.70 -12.91 -29.86
CA PHE A 306 -1.61 -13.44 -28.85
C PHE A 306 -3.02 -13.75 -29.40
N ALA A 307 -3.63 -12.83 -30.16
CA ALA A 307 -4.96 -13.02 -30.74
C ALA A 307 -4.98 -14.17 -31.77
N SER A 308 -3.90 -14.35 -32.53
CA SER A 308 -3.76 -15.44 -33.49
C SER A 308 -3.63 -16.80 -32.80
N GLU A 309 -2.86 -16.87 -31.71
CA GLU A 309 -2.72 -18.09 -30.91
C GLU A 309 -4.02 -18.44 -30.17
N LEU A 310 -4.74 -17.45 -29.62
CA LEU A 310 -6.07 -17.64 -29.04
C LEU A 310 -7.08 -18.19 -30.05
N LYS A 311 -7.02 -17.70 -31.30
CA LYS A 311 -7.91 -18.20 -32.37
C LYS A 311 -7.62 -19.65 -32.73
N ASN A 312 -6.34 -20.01 -32.82
CA ASN A 312 -5.91 -21.32 -33.30
C ASN A 312 -5.89 -22.39 -32.20
N SER A 313 -5.78 -21.99 -30.93
CA SER A 313 -5.74 -22.90 -29.78
C SER A 313 -7.12 -23.50 -29.47
N LYS A 314 -7.13 -24.65 -28.79
CA LYS A 314 -8.35 -25.30 -28.29
C LYS A 314 -8.71 -24.88 -26.85
N CYS A 315 -8.10 -23.81 -26.34
CA CYS A 315 -8.35 -23.32 -24.98
C CYS A 315 -9.79 -22.80 -24.80
N LYS A 316 -10.19 -22.60 -23.54
CA LYS A 316 -11.53 -22.06 -23.21
C LYS A 316 -11.65 -20.56 -23.48
N LEU A 317 -10.56 -19.81 -23.59
CA LEU A 317 -10.59 -18.41 -24.02
C LEU A 317 -10.79 -18.30 -25.54
N ARG A 318 -11.64 -17.38 -25.96
CA ARG A 318 -11.93 -17.10 -27.37
C ARG A 318 -11.96 -15.62 -27.65
N ILE A 319 -11.50 -15.23 -28.84
CA ILE A 319 -11.63 -13.87 -29.35
C ILE A 319 -12.76 -13.78 -30.36
N SER A 320 -13.57 -12.74 -30.25
CA SER A 320 -14.69 -12.48 -31.15
C SER A 320 -14.22 -12.12 -32.56
N TYR A 321 -15.07 -12.37 -33.56
CA TYR A 321 -14.80 -11.93 -34.94
C TYR A 321 -14.63 -10.41 -35.05
N LYS A 322 -15.33 -9.64 -34.21
CA LYS A 322 -15.19 -8.18 -34.15
C LYS A 322 -13.79 -7.78 -33.66
N GLY A 323 -13.25 -8.45 -32.63
CA GLY A 323 -11.88 -8.21 -32.14
C GLY A 323 -10.82 -8.53 -33.18
N ILE A 324 -10.95 -9.65 -33.90
CA ILE A 324 -10.04 -9.97 -35.01
C ILE A 324 -10.10 -8.91 -36.11
N LYS A 325 -11.30 -8.43 -36.45
CA LYS A 325 -11.47 -7.37 -37.46
C LYS A 325 -10.89 -6.04 -37.01
N LEU A 326 -11.07 -5.67 -35.73
CA LEU A 326 -10.49 -4.47 -35.12
C LEU A 326 -8.96 -4.47 -35.30
N LEU A 327 -8.31 -5.59 -34.95
CA LEU A 327 -6.86 -5.77 -35.09
C LEU A 327 -6.41 -5.78 -36.56
N ALA A 328 -7.19 -6.38 -37.46
CA ALA A 328 -6.88 -6.38 -38.89
C ALA A 328 -6.97 -4.96 -39.50
N SER A 329 -7.87 -4.11 -38.99
CA SER A 329 -8.07 -2.73 -39.49
C SER A 329 -7.14 -1.68 -38.92
N THR A 330 -6.47 -1.93 -37.79
CA THR A 330 -5.51 -0.99 -37.19
C THR A 330 -4.18 -1.01 -37.98
N PRO A 331 -3.50 0.12 -38.22
CA PRO A 331 -2.17 0.13 -38.84
C PRO A 331 -1.12 -0.59 -37.97
N GLU A 332 -0.07 -1.17 -38.58
CA GLU A 332 0.98 -1.93 -37.86
C GLU A 332 1.74 -1.11 -36.80
N ASN A 333 1.90 0.19 -37.03
CA ASN A 333 2.59 1.11 -36.11
C ASN A 333 1.66 1.79 -35.10
N CYS A 334 0.39 1.36 -35.00
CA CYS A 334 -0.55 1.93 -34.04
C CYS A 334 -0.57 1.10 -32.76
N LYS A 335 -0.67 1.81 -31.63
CA LYS A 335 -0.98 1.18 -30.36
C LYS A 335 -2.45 0.79 -30.32
N VAL A 336 -2.74 -0.36 -29.73
CA VAL A 336 -4.08 -0.89 -29.56
C VAL A 336 -4.49 -0.73 -28.11
N ASN A 337 -5.71 -0.22 -27.91
CA ASN A 337 -6.27 -0.08 -26.58
C ASN A 337 -6.61 -1.46 -26.01
N ILE A 338 -6.02 -1.78 -24.85
CA ILE A 338 -6.15 -3.11 -24.23
C ILE A 338 -7.59 -3.36 -23.77
N ILE A 339 -8.31 -2.33 -23.29
CA ILE A 339 -9.69 -2.47 -22.80
C ILE A 339 -10.59 -2.90 -23.96
N GLU A 340 -10.51 -2.21 -25.10
CA GLU A 340 -11.29 -2.56 -26.30
C GLU A 340 -11.01 -4.00 -26.78
N LEU A 341 -9.76 -4.47 -26.65
CA LEU A 341 -9.40 -5.84 -26.99
C LEU A 341 -10.02 -6.85 -26.01
N LEU A 342 -9.91 -6.61 -24.71
CA LEU A 342 -10.41 -7.52 -23.68
C LEU A 342 -11.93 -7.68 -23.74
N GLU A 343 -12.67 -6.64 -24.11
CA GLU A 343 -14.12 -6.72 -24.37
C GLU A 343 -14.48 -7.72 -25.49
N GLN A 344 -13.51 -8.06 -26.35
CA GLN A 344 -13.71 -9.03 -27.43
C GLN A 344 -13.26 -10.44 -27.04
N ILE A 345 -12.70 -10.65 -25.84
CA ILE A 345 -12.31 -11.96 -25.34
C ILE A 345 -13.42 -12.48 -24.42
N TYR A 346 -13.81 -13.74 -24.60
CA TYR A 346 -14.84 -14.40 -23.79
C TYR A 346 -14.47 -15.86 -23.47
N ILE A 347 -15.06 -16.38 -22.40
CA ILE A 347 -14.90 -17.77 -21.96
C ILE A 347 -15.97 -18.62 -22.65
N ARG A 348 -15.55 -19.73 -23.25
CA ARG A 348 -16.39 -20.67 -24.00
C ARG A 348 -17.16 -21.64 -23.11
#